data_AF-A0A6P0NFL6-F1
#
_entry.id   AF-A0A6P0NFL6-F1
#
_cell.length_a   1.000
_cell.length_b   1.000
_cell.length_c   1.000
_cell.angle_alpha   90.00
_cell.angle_beta   90.00
_cell.angle_gamma   90.00
#
_symmetry.space_group_name_H-M   'P 1'
#
loop_
_entity.id
_entity.type
_entity.pdbx_description
1 polymer ?
#
loop_
_entity_poly.entity_id
_entity_poly.type
_entity_poly.pdbx_seq_one_letter_code
_entity_poly.pdbx_strand_id
1 'polypeptide(L)' 'MRVLVGLSVLMCLLIEQESFSEQTLKLLEIIESQRMEGYVAKSTVAKFFYYAKILRGVKEAREILSMV' A
#
# COMPACT_ATOMS: atom_id res chain seq x y z
N MET A 1 -11.69 -14.66 5.28
CA MET A 1 -10.23 -14.95 5.27
C MET A 1 -9.49 -13.67 5.64
N ARG A 2 -8.41 -13.76 6.44
CA ARG A 2 -7.63 -12.60 6.89
C ARG A 2 -6.27 -12.58 6.21
N VAL A 3 -5.80 -11.40 5.80
CA VAL A 3 -4.49 -11.23 5.15
C VAL A 3 -3.71 -10.12 5.81
N LEU A 4 -2.43 -10.37 6.08
CA LEU A 4 -1.48 -9.33 6.47
C LEU A 4 -0.78 -8.80 5.22
N VAL A 5 -0.98 -7.52 4.91
CA VAL A 5 -0.34 -6.84 3.78
C VAL A 5 1.07 -6.41 4.18
N GLY A 6 2.06 -6.96 3.48
CA GLY A 6 3.47 -6.66 3.69
C GLY A 6 3.91 -5.34 3.07
N LEU A 7 5.02 -4.80 3.57
CA LEU A 7 5.61 -3.56 3.04
C LEU A 7 5.95 -3.68 1.54
N SER A 8 6.47 -4.83 1.10
CA SER A 8 6.83 -5.06 -0.30
C SER A 8 5.66 -4.89 -1.27
N VAL A 9 4.46 -5.31 -0.85
CA VAL A 9 3.22 -5.12 -1.63
C VAL A 9 2.90 -3.62 -1.73
N LEU A 10 2.91 -2.91 -0.60
CA LEU A 10 2.64 -1.47 -0.60
C LEU A 10 3.66 -0.68 -1.42
N MET A 11 4.95 -1.07 -1.41
CA MET A 11 5.99 -0.39 -2.19
C MET A 11 5.72 -0.39 -3.71
N CYS A 12 4.94 -1.35 -4.22
CA CYS A 12 4.52 -1.38 -5.62
C CYS A 12 3.58 -0.22 -6.01
N LEU A 13 2.98 0.47 -5.02
CA LEU A 13 2.21 1.69 -5.24
C LEU A 13 3.11 2.93 -5.40
N LEU A 14 4.33 2.89 -4.87
CA LEU A 14 5.25 4.03 -4.89
C LEU A 14 6.22 3.98 -6.06
N ILE A 15 6.68 2.77 -6.37
CA ILE A 15 7.61 2.50 -7.45
C ILE A 15 6.73 2.05 -8.60
N GLU A 16 6.58 2.88 -9.65
CA GLU A 16 5.81 2.59 -10.88
C GLU A 16 6.45 1.45 -11.70
N GLN A 17 6.85 0.35 -11.07
CA GLN A 17 7.15 -0.89 -11.77
C GLN A 17 5.82 -1.52 -12.18
N GLU A 18 5.47 -1.32 -13.46
CA GLU A 18 4.23 -1.77 -14.10
C GLU A 18 3.89 -3.25 -13.83
N SER A 19 4.90 -4.10 -13.65
CA SER A 19 4.72 -5.55 -13.52
C SER A 19 4.02 -6.00 -12.23
N PHE A 20 3.95 -5.16 -11.19
CA PHE A 20 3.36 -5.52 -9.89
C PHE A 20 2.33 -4.53 -9.35
N SER A 21 2.22 -3.34 -9.95
CA SER A 21 1.26 -2.32 -9.51
C SER A 21 -0.18 -2.77 -9.76
N GLU A 22 -0.48 -3.37 -10.92
CA GLU A 22 -1.83 -3.84 -11.29
C GLU A 22 -2.33 -4.93 -10.35
N GLN A 23 -1.48 -5.89 -10.01
CA GLN A 23 -1.83 -6.98 -9.09
C GLN A 23 -2.01 -6.46 -7.66
N THR A 24 -1.21 -5.48 -7.26
CA THR A 24 -1.34 -4.82 -5.96
C THR A 24 -2.68 -4.09 -5.86
N LEU A 25 -3.08 -3.34 -6.89
CA LEU A 25 -4.38 -2.66 -6.95
C LEU A 25 -5.54 -3.65 -6.88
N LYS A 26 -5.49 -4.75 -7.64
CA LYS A 26 -6.52 -5.81 -7.58
C LYS A 26 -6.63 -6.43 -6.18
N LEU A 27 -5.52 -6.66 -5.50
CA LEU A 27 -5.54 -7.17 -4.12
C LEU A 27 -6.22 -6.19 -3.17
N LEU A 28 -5.91 -4.89 -3.28
CA LEU A 28 -6.51 -3.85 -2.45
C LEU A 28 -8.01 -3.71 -2.73
N GLU A 29 -8.46 -3.79 -3.99
CA GLU A 29 -9.87 -3.78 -4.36
C GLU A 29 -10.65 -4.98 -3.78
N ILE A 30 -10.04 -6.17 -3.75
CA ILE A 30 -10.63 -7.36 -3.12
C ILE A 30 -10.79 -7.17 -1.61
N ILE A 31 -9.82 -6.50 -0.96
CA ILE A 31 -9.89 -6.17 0.46
C ILE A 31 -10.98 -5.13 0.71
N GLU A 32 -11.00 -4.05 -0.08
CA GLU A 32 -11.96 -2.94 0.05
C GLU A 32 -13.41 -3.39 -0.18
N SER A 33 -13.64 -4.28 -1.16
CA SER A 33 -14.95 -4.88 -1.45
C SER A 33 -15.45 -5.86 -0.37
N GLN A 34 -14.81 -5.90 0.79
CA GLN A 34 -15.11 -6.75 1.95
C GLN A 34 -15.14 -8.25 1.65
N ARG A 35 -14.55 -8.67 0.53
CA ARG A 35 -14.40 -10.10 0.21
C ARG A 35 -13.32 -10.73 1.09
N MET A 36 -12.38 -9.92 1.59
CA MET A 36 -11.27 -10.32 2.46
C MET A 36 -10.97 -9.24 3.50
N GLU A 37 -10.60 -9.64 4.71
CA GLU A 37 -10.22 -8.69 5.77
C GLU A 37 -8.70 -8.47 5.72
N GLY A 38 -8.27 -7.25 5.40
CA GLY A 38 -6.87 -6.87 5.27
C GLY A 38 -6.34 -6.16 6.51
N TYR A 39 -5.11 -6.48 6.92
CA TYR A 39 -4.42 -5.82 8.02
C TYR A 39 -3.06 -5.32 7.56
N VAL A 40 -2.64 -4.17 8.06
CA VAL A 40 -1.29 -3.64 7.89
C VAL A 40 -0.69 -3.42 9.28
N ALA A 41 0.51 -3.96 9.52
CA ALA A 41 1.19 -3.70 10.78
C ALA A 41 1.55 -2.21 10.91
N LYS A 42 1.42 -1.63 12.11
CA LYS A 42 1.76 -0.22 12.37
C LYS A 42 3.18 0.15 11.91
N SER A 43 4.15 -0.76 12.12
CA SER A 43 5.53 -0.59 11.66
C SER A 43 5.65 -0.56 10.13
N THR A 44 4.78 -1.30 9.43
CA THR A 44 4.70 -1.31 7.97
C THR A 44 4.15 0.02 7.45
N VAL A 45 3.07 0.54 8.05
CA VAL A 45 2.52 1.87 7.72
C VAL A 45 3.58 2.96 7.89
N ALA A 46 4.32 2.95 9.01
CA ALA A 46 5.37 3.93 9.28
C ALA A 46 6.52 3.89 8.25
N LYS A 47 6.98 2.68 7.89
CA LYS A 47 8.02 2.51 6.87
C LYS A 47 7.51 2.94 5.49
N PHE A 48 6.29 2.57 5.14
CA PHE A 48 5.67 2.95 3.88
C PHE A 48 5.57 4.47 3.74
N PHE A 49 5.08 5.16 4.77
CA PHE A 49 5.04 6.63 4.79
C PHE A 49 6.42 7.28 4.66
N TYR A 50 7.43 6.71 5.33
CA TYR A 50 8.81 7.18 5.21
C TYR A 50 9.32 7.10 3.76
N TYR A 51 9.10 5.97 3.08
CA TYR A 51 9.49 5.81 1.69
C TYR A 51 8.67 6.68 0.73
N ALA A 52 7.36 6.79 0.94
CA ALA A 52 6.50 7.68 0.16
C ALA A 52 6.99 9.13 0.23
N LYS A 53 7.36 9.60 1.43
CA LYS A 53 7.92 10.95 1.63
C LYS A 53 9.21 11.17 0.83
N ILE A 54 10.08 10.17 0.78
CA ILE A 54 11.36 10.27 0.06
C ILE A 54 11.15 10.26 -1.46
N LEU A 55 10.28 9.39 -1.96
CA LEU A 55 10.12 9.15 -3.40
C LEU A 55 9.17 10.15 -4.08
N ARG A 56 8.12 10.58 -3.37
CA ARG A 56 6.97 11.32 -3.92
C ARG A 56 6.74 12.67 -3.21
N GLY A 57 7.51 12.96 -2.17
CA GLY A 57 7.35 14.17 -1.36
C GLY A 57 6.22 14.04 -0.32
N VAL A 58 6.16 15.03 0.57
CA VAL A 58 5.28 14.98 1.77
C VAL A 58 3.79 15.03 1.41
N LYS A 59 3.42 15.77 0.36
CA LYS A 59 2.03 15.96 -0.04
C LYS A 59 1.44 14.66 -0.58
N GLU A 60 2.08 14.08 -1.59
CA GLU A 60 1.66 12.79 -2.18
C GLU A 60 1.74 11.66 -1.16
N ALA A 61 2.73 11.65 -0.26
CA ALA A 61 2.81 10.65 0.81
C ALA A 61 1.58 10.66 1.74
N ARG A 62 0.98 11.82 2.00
CA ARG A 62 -0.24 11.92 2.81
C ARG A 62 -1.48 11.44 2.06
N GLU A 63 -1.57 11.76 0.77
CA GLU A 63 -2.66 11.31 -0.10
C GLU A 63 -2.63 9.77 -0.24
N ILE A 64 -1.45 9.20 -0.50
CA ILE A 64 -1.28 7.73 -0.62
C ILE A 64 -1.57 7.02 0.71
N LEU A 65 -1.22 7.62 1.85
CA LEU A 65 -1.54 7.05 3.17
C LEU A 65 -3.05 7.01 3.44
N SER A 66 -3.82 7.93 2.87
CA SER A 66 -5.28 7.93 3.03
C SER A 66 -6.00 6.81 2.26
N MET A 67 -5.28 6.13 1.36
CA MET A 67 -5.77 5.01 0.56
C MET A 67 -5.45 3.64 1.19
N VAL A 68 -4.70 3.60 2.31
CA VAL A 68 -4.21 2.38 3.00
C VAL A 68 -4.81 2.31 4.40
#